data_AF-A0A517XS70-F1
#
_entry.id   AF-A0A517XS70-F1
#
_cell.length_a   1.000
_cell.length_b   1.000
_cell.length_c   1.000
_cell.angle_alpha   90.00
_cell.angle_beta   90.00
_cell.angle_gamma   90.00
#
_symmetry.space_group_name_H-M   'P 1'
#
loop_
_entity.id
_entity.type
_entity.pdbx_description
1 polymer ?
#
loop_
_entity_poly.entity_id
_entity_poly.type
_entity_poly.pdbx_seq_one_letter_code
_entity_poly.pdbx_strand_id
1 'polypeptide(L)'
;MQAGRIGYAAAGVALGVVAAAFYLGQPRPAGAASNDRHGDTIMATGAVSVNPRIQTDGVWLLDYKAGKLLGTVVDRTAGKIVGWAEVDLRSEYEIQALQDVHFLMTTGYITQGQSALYLAETSTGKFGVYTMGPGPNGTGVVIRRHDMTQFRAGAPAPGVVPAAGVAPKMP
;
A
#
# COMPACT_ATOMS: atom_id res chain seq x y z
N MET A 1 -0.41 65.25 -2.28
CA MET A 1 -1.28 64.05 -2.21
C MET A 1 -0.62 62.73 -2.67
N GLN A 2 0.54 62.73 -3.34
CA GLN A 2 1.21 61.50 -3.79
C GLN A 2 1.90 60.68 -2.67
N ALA A 3 2.51 61.34 -1.68
CA ALA A 3 3.24 60.66 -0.60
C ALA A 3 2.34 59.74 0.26
N GLY A 4 1.08 60.12 0.50
CA GLY A 4 0.12 59.29 1.25
C GLY A 4 -0.21 57.98 0.52
N ARG A 5 -0.33 58.01 -0.81
CA ARG A 5 -0.64 56.81 -1.62
C ARG A 5 0.47 55.77 -1.57
N ILE A 6 1.73 56.21 -1.58
CA ILE A 6 2.90 55.33 -1.46
C ILE A 6 2.98 54.71 -0.05
N GLY A 7 2.66 55.49 0.99
CA GLY A 7 2.61 54.99 2.37
C GLY A 7 1.58 53.86 2.56
N TYR A 8 0.37 54.02 2.04
CA TYR A 8 -0.65 52.96 2.11
C TYR A 8 -0.27 51.71 1.31
N ALA A 9 0.36 51.88 0.15
CA ALA A 9 0.84 50.75 -0.64
C ALA A 9 1.93 49.96 0.09
N ALA A 10 2.91 50.65 0.69
CA ALA A 10 3.98 50.00 1.46
C ALA A 10 3.43 49.24 2.68
N ALA A 11 2.48 49.83 3.41
CA ALA A 11 1.82 49.16 4.54
C ALA A 11 1.05 47.91 4.11
N GLY A 12 0.33 47.97 2.98
CA GLY A 12 -0.38 46.81 2.42
C GLY A 12 0.54 45.67 2.04
N VAL A 13 1.70 45.97 1.41
CA VAL A 13 2.70 44.96 1.07
C VAL A 13 3.30 44.33 2.33
N ALA A 14 3.65 45.14 3.33
CA ALA A 14 4.20 44.63 4.59
C ALA A 14 3.21 43.70 5.31
N LEU A 15 1.94 44.09 5.39
CA LEU A 15 0.86 43.25 5.94
C LEU A 15 0.67 41.96 5.15
N GLY A 16 0.70 42.03 3.82
CA GLY A 16 0.60 40.85 2.95
C GLY A 16 1.74 39.86 3.16
N VAL A 17 2.98 40.35 3.28
CA VAL A 17 4.16 39.51 3.55
C VAL A 17 4.07 38.86 4.93
N VAL A 18 3.69 39.61 5.96
CA VAL A 18 3.53 39.06 7.33
C VAL A 18 2.42 38.01 7.37
N ALA A 19 1.28 38.27 6.74
CA ALA A 19 0.17 37.32 6.66
C ALA A 19 0.57 36.05 5.89
N ALA A 20 1.28 36.18 4.77
CA ALA A 20 1.77 35.04 3.99
C ALA A 20 2.80 34.22 4.77
N ALA A 21 3.74 34.87 5.47
CA ALA A 21 4.73 34.20 6.30
C ALA A 21 4.06 33.43 7.45
N PHE A 22 3.05 34.02 8.09
CA PHE A 22 2.30 33.35 9.15
C PHE A 22 1.48 32.17 8.63
N TYR A 23 0.83 32.32 7.47
CA TYR A 23 0.02 31.27 6.87
C TYR A 23 0.86 30.10 6.34
N LEU A 24 1.99 30.39 5.68
CA LEU A 24 2.86 29.37 5.08
C LEU A 24 3.85 28.76 6.09
N GLY A 25 4.12 29.45 7.20
CA GLY A 25 5.02 28.97 8.27
C GLY A 25 4.35 28.01 9.25
N GLN A 26 3.03 27.83 9.18
CA GLN A 26 2.33 26.82 9.98
C GLN A 26 2.79 25.42 9.53
N PRO A 27 3.30 24.56 10.43
CA PRO A 27 3.59 23.17 10.10
C PRO A 27 2.32 22.53 9.58
N ARG A 28 2.33 22.04 8.34
CA ARG A 28 1.23 21.21 7.86
C ARG A 28 1.27 19.92 8.66
N PRO A 29 0.22 19.58 9.43
CA PRO A 29 0.19 18.29 10.11
C PRO A 29 0.32 17.22 9.03
N ALA A 30 1.34 16.37 9.14
CA ALA A 30 1.44 15.19 8.31
C ALA A 30 0.27 14.30 8.69
N GLY A 31 -0.75 14.22 7.83
CA GLY A 31 -1.82 13.26 7.97
C GLY A 31 -1.26 11.88 7.70
N ALA A 32 -0.81 11.18 8.75
CA ALA A 32 -0.46 9.77 8.63
C ALA A 32 -1.78 8.99 8.52
N ALA A 33 -2.06 8.45 7.34
CA ALA A 33 -3.07 7.41 7.19
C ALA A 33 -2.50 6.09 7.73
N SER A 34 -3.32 5.04 7.79
CA SER A 34 -2.83 3.68 8.11
C SER A 34 -1.89 3.10 7.04
N ASN A 35 -1.54 3.90 6.02
CA ASN A 35 -0.59 3.61 4.97
C ASN A 35 0.27 4.85 4.68
N ASP A 36 1.50 4.63 4.24
CA ASP A 36 2.42 5.66 3.74
C ASP A 36 3.33 5.08 2.65
N ARG A 37 3.80 5.93 1.74
CA ARG A 37 4.70 5.55 0.64
C ARG A 37 5.88 6.51 0.57
N HIS A 38 7.08 5.94 0.51
CA HIS A 38 8.31 6.70 0.26
C HIS A 38 9.20 5.95 -0.72
N GLY A 39 9.45 6.55 -1.89
CA GLY A 39 10.25 5.93 -2.95
C GLY A 39 9.74 4.54 -3.33
N ASP A 40 10.61 3.56 -3.13
CA ASP A 40 10.43 2.14 -3.47
C ASP A 40 9.85 1.31 -2.32
N THR A 41 9.24 1.98 -1.33
CA THR A 41 8.71 1.33 -0.13
C THR A 41 7.32 1.84 0.19
N ILE A 42 6.40 0.91 0.52
CA ILE A 42 5.09 1.24 1.09
C ILE A 42 4.99 0.58 2.47
N MET A 43 4.49 1.32 3.45
CA MET A 43 4.15 0.80 4.77
C MET A 43 2.64 0.84 4.96
N ALA A 44 2.08 -0.18 5.60
CA ALA A 44 0.70 -0.16 6.07
C ALA A 44 0.57 -0.87 7.42
N THR A 45 -0.43 -0.48 8.21
CA THR A 45 -0.72 -1.09 9.51
C THR A 45 -2.13 -1.64 9.57
N GLY A 46 -2.34 -2.66 10.40
CA GLY A 46 -3.67 -3.20 10.66
C GLY A 46 -3.67 -4.15 11.85
N ALA A 47 -4.82 -4.34 12.48
CA ALA A 47 -4.93 -5.24 13.61
C ALA A 47 -4.61 -6.70 13.22
N VAL A 48 -3.82 -7.37 14.04
CA VAL A 48 -3.43 -8.78 13.91
C VAL A 48 -3.58 -9.45 15.27
N SER A 49 -4.20 -10.62 15.31
CA SER A 49 -4.37 -11.41 16.52
C SER A 49 -3.39 -12.59 16.53
N VAL A 50 -2.22 -12.40 17.14
CA VAL A 50 -1.27 -13.50 17.41
C VAL A 50 -1.71 -14.36 18.60
N ASN A 51 -2.48 -13.78 19.51
CA ASN A 51 -3.14 -14.44 20.63
C ASN A 51 -4.61 -14.01 20.62
N PRO A 52 -5.60 -14.93 20.63
CA PRO A 52 -7.02 -14.58 20.58
C PRO A 52 -7.49 -13.58 21.64
N ARG A 53 -6.75 -13.45 22.76
CA ARG A 53 -7.06 -12.52 23.85
C ARG A 53 -6.40 -11.15 23.71
N ILE A 54 -5.37 -11.03 22.87
CA ILE A 54 -4.55 -9.82 22.73
C ILE A 54 -4.43 -9.47 21.26
N GLN A 55 -5.18 -8.45 20.86
CA GLN A 55 -5.01 -7.83 19.55
C GLN A 55 -3.76 -6.95 19.57
N THR A 56 -2.95 -7.05 18.53
CA THR A 56 -1.81 -6.19 18.33
C THR A 56 -1.81 -5.56 16.95
N ASP A 57 -0.89 -4.63 16.71
CA ASP A 57 -0.74 -3.98 15.42
C ASP A 57 0.28 -4.75 14.59
N GLY A 58 -0.19 -5.25 13.45
CA GLY A 58 0.65 -5.74 12.38
C GLY A 58 1.16 -4.58 11.55
N VAL A 59 2.45 -4.60 11.25
CA VAL A 59 3.12 -3.67 10.34
C VAL A 59 3.52 -4.44 9.10
N TRP A 60 3.12 -3.92 7.95
CA TRP A 60 3.42 -4.43 6.63
C TRP A 60 4.37 -3.46 5.95
N LEU A 61 5.43 -4.00 5.36
CA LEU A 61 6.39 -3.23 4.60
C LEU A 61 6.59 -3.91 3.24
N LEU A 62 6.26 -3.19 2.18
CA LEU A 62 6.49 -3.62 0.82
C LEU A 62 7.80 -2.99 0.33
N ASP A 63 8.77 -3.81 -0.02
CA ASP A 63 10.03 -3.39 -0.64
C ASP A 63 10.02 -3.77 -2.13
N TYR A 64 9.87 -2.77 -3.00
CA TYR A 64 9.84 -2.97 -4.45
C TYR A 64 11.18 -3.45 -4.98
N LYS A 65 12.26 -2.89 -4.46
CA LYS A 65 13.62 -3.15 -4.95
C LYS A 65 14.01 -4.60 -4.68
N ALA A 66 13.72 -5.09 -3.48
CA ALA A 66 13.91 -6.49 -3.12
C ALA A 66 12.83 -7.40 -3.72
N GLY A 67 11.66 -6.86 -4.09
CA GLY A 67 10.50 -7.63 -4.52
C GLY A 67 9.92 -8.46 -3.38
N LYS A 68 9.91 -7.90 -2.16
CA LYS A 68 9.51 -8.61 -0.94
C LYS A 68 8.36 -7.90 -0.24
N LEU A 69 7.43 -8.70 0.27
CA LEU A 69 6.50 -8.26 1.30
C LEU A 69 7.03 -8.73 2.65
N LEU A 70 7.20 -7.78 3.56
CA LEU A 70 7.65 -8.01 4.92
C LEU A 70 6.48 -7.74 5.87
N GLY A 71 6.42 -8.52 6.93
CA GLY A 71 5.39 -8.42 7.95
C GLY A 71 5.97 -8.62 9.33
N THR A 72 5.62 -7.75 10.26
CA THR A 72 5.96 -7.89 11.68
C THR A 72 4.77 -7.50 12.54
N VAL A 73 4.84 -7.81 13.83
CA VAL A 73 3.89 -7.34 14.84
C VAL A 73 4.63 -6.59 15.92
N VAL A 74 3.96 -5.62 16.51
CA VAL A 74 4.42 -4.99 17.75
C VAL A 74 4.06 -5.92 18.91
N ASP A 75 5.06 -6.42 19.66
CA ASP A 75 4.78 -7.12 20.91
C ASP A 75 4.46 -6.08 21.99
N ARG A 76 3.21 -6.05 22.46
CA ARG A 76 2.77 -5.11 23.52
C ARG A 76 3.40 -5.40 24.88
N THR A 77 3.82 -6.63 25.13
CA THR A 77 4.48 -7.03 26.39
C THR A 77 5.93 -6.54 26.39
N ALA A 78 6.61 -6.73 25.26
CA ALA A 78 8.02 -6.34 25.12
C ALA A 78 8.23 -4.89 24.66
N GLY A 79 7.18 -4.21 24.19
CA GLY A 79 7.23 -2.84 23.69
C GLY A 79 8.05 -2.67 22.41
N LYS A 80 8.23 -3.73 21.62
CA LYS A 80 9.10 -3.75 20.42
C LYS A 80 8.53 -4.63 19.32
N ILE A 81 8.98 -4.40 18.08
CA ILE A 81 8.70 -5.31 16.97
C ILE A 81 9.38 -6.66 17.18
N VAL A 82 8.70 -7.74 16.79
CA VAL A 82 9.21 -9.11 16.98
C VAL A 82 9.18 -9.91 15.69
N GLY A 83 10.38 -10.26 15.22
CA GLY A 83 10.58 -11.05 14.01
C GLY A 83 10.10 -10.36 12.74
N TRP A 84 10.47 -10.94 11.60
CA TRP A 84 9.95 -10.54 10.30
C TRP A 84 9.53 -11.81 9.56
N ALA A 85 8.30 -11.81 9.07
CA ALA A 85 7.85 -12.75 8.06
C ALA A 85 8.10 -12.12 6.69
N GLU A 86 8.55 -12.92 5.74
CA GLU A 86 8.83 -12.47 4.38
C GLU A 86 8.05 -13.30 3.38
N VAL A 87 7.62 -12.65 2.31
CA VAL A 87 7.06 -13.29 1.11
C VAL A 87 7.80 -12.72 -0.09
N ASP A 88 8.31 -13.61 -0.94
CA ASP A 88 8.87 -13.22 -2.23
C ASP A 88 7.74 -12.93 -3.22
N LEU A 89 7.58 -11.67 -3.58
CA LEU A 89 6.53 -11.24 -4.48
C LEU A 89 6.84 -11.53 -5.93
N ARG A 90 8.11 -11.74 -6.29
CA ARG A 90 8.47 -12.05 -7.67
C ARG A 90 7.93 -13.42 -8.07
N SER A 91 8.12 -14.42 -7.21
CA SER A 91 7.55 -15.74 -7.43
C SER A 91 6.03 -15.73 -7.30
N GLU A 92 5.48 -15.08 -6.27
CA GLU A 92 4.03 -15.01 -6.03
C GLU A 92 3.26 -14.35 -7.18
N TYR A 93 3.79 -13.27 -7.75
CA TYR A 93 3.14 -12.53 -8.85
C TYR A 93 3.65 -12.93 -10.23
N GLU A 94 4.57 -13.90 -10.32
CA GLU A 94 5.23 -14.33 -11.57
C GLU A 94 5.83 -13.14 -12.35
N ILE A 95 6.48 -12.23 -11.62
CA ILE A 95 7.09 -11.03 -12.19
C ILE A 95 8.37 -11.42 -12.93
N GLN A 96 8.48 -10.97 -14.18
CA GLN A 96 9.68 -11.21 -14.97
C GLN A 96 10.86 -10.39 -14.44
N ALA A 97 12.08 -10.91 -14.57
CA ALA A 97 13.27 -10.17 -14.20
C ALA A 97 13.35 -8.85 -14.99
N LEU A 98 13.72 -7.75 -14.32
CA LEU A 98 13.83 -6.39 -14.89
C LEU A 98 12.50 -5.77 -15.36
N GLN A 99 11.36 -6.40 -15.11
CA GLN A 99 10.05 -5.81 -15.39
C GLN A 99 9.77 -4.65 -14.43
N ASP A 100 9.25 -3.55 -14.97
CA ASP A 100 8.76 -2.45 -14.14
C ASP A 100 7.42 -2.83 -13.48
N VAL A 101 7.40 -2.81 -12.15
CA VAL A 101 6.26 -3.26 -11.35
C VAL A 101 5.77 -2.15 -10.44
N HIS A 102 4.45 -2.02 -10.39
CA HIS A 102 3.79 -0.95 -9.67
C HIS A 102 2.75 -1.56 -8.74
N PHE A 103 3.15 -1.74 -7.49
CA PHE A 103 2.22 -2.23 -6.48
C PHE A 103 1.33 -1.13 -5.89
N LEU A 104 0.17 -1.54 -5.40
CA LEU A 104 -0.71 -0.76 -4.53
C LEU A 104 -1.01 -1.63 -3.31
N MET A 105 -0.92 -1.06 -2.11
CA MET A 105 -1.06 -1.80 -0.87
C MET A 105 -1.98 -1.05 0.10
N THR A 106 -2.93 -1.76 0.70
CA THR A 106 -3.77 -1.23 1.78
C THR A 106 -4.21 -2.36 2.71
N THR A 107 -4.58 -2.01 3.93
CA THR A 107 -5.19 -2.94 4.88
C THR A 107 -6.70 -2.68 5.01
N GLY A 108 -7.43 -3.69 5.46
CA GLY A 108 -8.85 -3.55 5.81
C GLY A 108 -9.29 -4.62 6.80
N TYR A 109 -10.24 -4.27 7.67
CA TYR A 109 -10.78 -5.19 8.67
C TYR A 109 -11.63 -6.28 8.01
N ILE A 110 -11.32 -7.55 8.31
CA ILE A 110 -12.17 -8.68 7.94
C ILE A 110 -13.07 -9.06 9.11
N THR A 111 -12.50 -9.06 10.32
CA THR A 111 -13.21 -9.29 11.57
C THR A 111 -12.52 -8.53 12.69
N GLN A 112 -13.11 -8.52 13.88
CA GLN A 112 -12.54 -7.85 15.04
C GLN A 112 -11.15 -8.43 15.36
N GLY A 113 -10.13 -7.56 15.41
CA GLY A 113 -8.75 -7.96 15.72
C GLY A 113 -7.97 -8.61 14.59
N GLN A 114 -8.53 -8.71 13.39
CA GLN A 114 -7.83 -9.25 12.22
C GLN A 114 -8.11 -8.43 10.96
N SER A 115 -7.03 -7.94 10.36
CA SER A 115 -7.03 -7.24 9.08
C SER A 115 -6.47 -8.13 7.98
N ALA A 116 -7.00 -7.95 6.77
CA ALA A 116 -6.33 -8.36 5.55
C ALA A 116 -5.38 -7.26 5.07
N LEU A 117 -4.34 -7.70 4.36
CA LEU A 117 -3.58 -6.90 3.43
C LEU A 117 -4.08 -7.19 2.02
N TYR A 118 -4.45 -6.14 1.31
CA TYR A 118 -4.77 -6.17 -0.11
C TYR A 118 -3.58 -5.62 -0.87
N LEU A 119 -3.05 -6.41 -1.80
CA LEU A 119 -1.88 -6.05 -2.60
C LEU A 119 -2.24 -6.25 -4.07
N ALA A 120 -2.16 -5.19 -4.87
CA ALA A 120 -2.36 -5.24 -6.30
C ALA A 120 -1.05 -4.94 -7.00
N GLU A 121 -0.65 -5.74 -7.98
CA GLU A 121 0.43 -5.41 -8.90
C GLU A 121 -0.20 -4.97 -10.23
N THR A 122 0.01 -3.71 -10.57
CA THR A 122 -0.78 -3.05 -11.63
C THR A 122 -0.26 -3.34 -13.04
N SER A 123 0.99 -3.75 -13.21
CA SER A 123 1.54 -4.13 -14.52
C SER A 123 1.00 -5.49 -14.99
N THR A 124 1.05 -6.50 -14.14
CA THR A 124 0.53 -7.87 -14.36
C THR A 124 -0.98 -7.96 -14.19
N GLY A 125 -1.59 -7.02 -13.46
CA GLY A 125 -3.03 -7.04 -13.17
C GLY A 125 -3.44 -8.12 -12.17
N LYS A 126 -2.50 -8.58 -11.33
CA LYS A 126 -2.73 -9.57 -10.27
C LYS A 126 -3.05 -8.89 -8.94
N PHE A 127 -3.91 -9.53 -8.16
CA PHE A 127 -4.38 -9.04 -6.87
C PHE A 127 -4.34 -10.16 -5.83
N GLY A 128 -3.53 -9.98 -4.80
CA GLY A 128 -3.38 -10.91 -3.69
C GLY A 128 -4.05 -10.42 -2.42
N VAL A 129 -4.61 -11.37 -1.66
CA VAL A 129 -5.16 -11.15 -0.32
C VAL A 129 -4.31 -11.91 0.68
N TYR A 130 -3.79 -11.21 1.68
CA TYR A 130 -2.93 -11.80 2.71
C TYR A 130 -3.44 -11.50 4.11
N THR A 131 -3.15 -12.37 5.06
CA THR A 131 -3.23 -12.04 6.49
C THR A 131 -1.95 -12.43 7.20
N MET A 132 -1.74 -11.82 8.36
CA MET A 132 -0.70 -12.22 9.29
C MET A 132 -1.32 -12.98 10.45
N GLY A 133 -0.60 -13.95 10.99
CA GLY A 133 -1.00 -14.63 12.22
C GLY A 133 0.20 -15.33 12.88
N PRO A 134 -0.06 -16.12 13.94
CA PRO A 134 1.00 -16.79 14.68
C PRO A 134 1.72 -17.80 13.78
N GLY A 135 3.04 -17.88 13.94
CA GLY A 135 3.87 -18.87 13.26
C GLY A 135 3.50 -20.32 13.62
N PRO A 136 3.96 -21.32 12.83
CA PRO A 136 3.58 -22.73 13.01
C PRO A 136 3.84 -23.30 14.41
N ASN A 137 4.85 -22.78 15.10
CA ASN A 137 5.25 -23.22 16.44
C ASN A 137 4.84 -22.24 17.56
N GLY A 138 3.94 -21.30 17.28
CA GLY A 138 3.56 -20.22 18.21
C GLY A 138 4.64 -19.15 18.41
N THR A 139 5.79 -19.29 17.77
CA THR A 139 6.88 -18.31 17.78
C THR A 139 6.83 -17.44 16.52
N GLY A 140 6.87 -16.12 16.71
CA GLY A 140 6.89 -15.15 15.63
C GLY A 140 5.57 -15.10 14.83
N VAL A 141 5.66 -14.52 13.64
CA VAL A 141 4.53 -14.34 12.73
C VAL A 141 4.79 -15.01 11.39
N VAL A 142 3.71 -15.32 10.69
CA VAL A 142 3.74 -15.79 9.31
C VAL A 142 2.72 -15.02 8.48
N ILE A 143 3.06 -14.76 7.24
CA ILE A 143 2.16 -14.19 6.24
C ILE A 143 1.51 -15.35 5.49
N ARG A 144 0.18 -15.33 5.39
CA ARG A 144 -0.60 -16.34 4.67
C ARG A 144 -1.32 -15.68 3.51
N ARG A 145 -1.14 -16.21 2.31
CA ARG A 145 -1.96 -15.88 1.14
C ARG A 145 -3.28 -16.63 1.22
N HIS A 146 -4.38 -15.90 1.08
CA HIS A 146 -5.74 -16.47 1.01
C HIS A 146 -6.24 -16.57 -0.42
N ASP A 147 -5.86 -15.61 -1.26
CA ASP A 147 -6.33 -15.54 -2.64
C ASP A 147 -5.29 -14.86 -3.54
N MET A 148 -5.33 -15.21 -4.83
CA MET A 148 -4.59 -14.59 -5.92
C MET A 148 -5.47 -14.58 -7.16
N THR A 149 -5.97 -13.39 -7.51
CA THR A 149 -6.87 -13.19 -8.65
C THR A 149 -6.26 -12.27 -9.68
N GLN A 150 -6.87 -12.21 -10.87
CA GLN A 150 -6.54 -11.25 -11.89
C GLN A 150 -7.69 -10.26 -12.05
N PHE A 151 -7.40 -8.97 -12.02
CA PHE A 151 -8.38 -7.90 -12.28
C PHE A 151 -8.21 -7.27 -13.65
N ARG A 152 -7.17 -7.67 -14.41
CA ARG A 152 -7.06 -7.43 -15.85
C ARG A 152 -7.06 -8.78 -16.54
N ALA A 153 -7.91 -8.94 -17.55
CA ALA A 153 -7.78 -10.07 -18.46
C ALA A 153 -6.41 -9.98 -19.10
N GLY A 154 -5.62 -11.07 -19.06
CA GLY A 154 -4.39 -11.16 -19.82
C GLY A 154 -4.67 -10.71 -21.25
N ALA A 155 -3.86 -9.78 -21.76
CA ALA A 155 -4.00 -9.35 -23.14
C ALA A 155 -4.06 -10.61 -24.02
N PRO A 156 -5.07 -10.75 -24.91
CA PRO A 156 -5.11 -11.90 -25.79
C PRO A 156 -3.76 -11.97 -26.50
N ALA A 157 -3.12 -13.13 -26.44
CA ALA A 157 -1.83 -13.34 -27.10
C ALA A 157 -1.94 -12.84 -28.55
N PRO A 158 -0.99 -12.02 -29.04
CA PRO A 158 -1.03 -11.54 -30.42
C PRO A 158 -1.04 -12.75 -31.36
N GLY A 159 -2.19 -13.06 -31.96
CA GLY A 159 -2.29 -14.12 -32.97
C GLY A 159 -3.45 -15.13 -32.85
N VAL A 160 -4.27 -15.11 -31.81
CA VAL A 160 -5.48 -15.95 -31.80
C VAL A 160 -6.60 -15.22 -32.57
N VAL A 161 -6.61 -15.41 -33.88
CA VAL A 161 -7.77 -15.04 -34.72
C VAL A 161 -8.95 -15.89 -34.24
N PRO A 162 -10.10 -15.29 -33.86
CA PRO A 162 -11.28 -16.07 -33.51
C PRO A 162 -11.64 -16.97 -34.69
N ALA A 163 -11.72 -18.28 -34.45
CA ALA A 163 -12.20 -19.22 -35.45
C ALA A 163 -13.58 -18.77 -35.91
N ALA A 164 -13.68 -18.32 -37.17
CA ALA A 164 -14.93 -17.94 -37.79
C ALA A 164 -15.89 -19.13 -37.68
N GLY A 165 -16.99 -18.95 -36.96
CA GLY A 165 -18.00 -19.96 -36.77
C GLY A 165 -18.49 -20.51 -38.11
N VAL A 166 -18.32 -21.81 -38.30
CA VAL A 166 -18.91 -22.53 -39.42
C VAL A 166 -20.42 -22.45 -39.27
N ALA A 167 -21.08 -21.73 -40.18
CA ALA A 167 -22.53 -21.62 -40.22
C ALA A 167 -23.15 -23.02 -40.39
N PRO A 168 -24.22 -23.36 -39.64
CA PRO A 168 -24.87 -24.65 -39.79
C PRO A 168 -25.60 -24.71 -41.13
N LYS A 169 -25.34 -25.79 -41.87
CA LYS A 169 -26.03 -26.11 -43.12
C LYS A 169 -27.49 -26.43 -42.77
N MET A 170 -28.42 -25.59 -43.22
CA MET A 170 -29.86 -25.87 -43.08
C MET A 170 -30.29 -27.05 -43.97
N PRO A 171 -31.28 -27.84 -43.52
CA PRO A 171 -31.80 -29.01 -44.23
C PRO A 171 -32.54 -28.66 -45.52
#